data_AF-A0A3B1AFT7-F1
#
_entry.id   AF-A0A3B1AFT7-F1
#
_cell.length_a   1.000
_cell.length_b   1.000
_cell.length_c   1.000
_cell.angle_alpha   90.00
_cell.angle_beta   90.00
_cell.angle_gamma   90.00
#
_symmetry.space_group_name_H-M   'P 1'
#
loop_
_entity.id
_entity.type
_entity.pdbx_description
1 polymer ?
#
loop_
_entity_poly.entity_id
_entity_poly.type
_entity_poly.pdbx_seq_one_letter_code
_entity_poly.pdbx_strand_id
1 'polypeptide(L)' 'MLSYIYNVSQEFEKKHGYSPNTLHMNYAHLECLKQQLENPNDFAAVTDLLGMELLISQDAIHPTVGWLQTPWKHAICA' A
#
# COMPACT_ATOMS: atom_id res chain seq x y z
N MET A 1 -5.16 -9.28 -6.73
CA MET A 1 -4.87 -8.38 -5.59
C MET A 1 -4.65 -6.93 -6.05
N LEU A 2 -3.89 -6.69 -7.13
CA LEU A 2 -3.74 -5.35 -7.71
C LEU A 2 -5.08 -4.67 -8.01
N SER A 3 -6.01 -5.36 -8.66
CA SER A 3 -7.35 -4.82 -8.96
C SER A 3 -8.13 -4.39 -7.72
N TYR A 4 -7.91 -5.04 -6.58
CA TYR A 4 -8.53 -4.67 -5.31
C TYR A 4 -7.95 -3.36 -4.78
N ILE A 5 -6.61 -3.21 -4.81
CA ILE A 5 -5.91 -1.99 -4.40
C ILE A 5 -6.37 -0.80 -5.25
N TYR A 6 -6.48 -0.97 -6.57
CA TYR A 6 -7.02 0.06 -7.46
C TYR A 6 -8.46 0.44 -7.10
N ASN A 7 -9.30 -0.54 -6.79
CA ASN A 7 -10.70 -0.29 -6.43
C ASN A 7 -10.79 0.51 -5.12
N VAL A 8 -10.11 0.07 -4.06
CA VAL A 8 -10.12 0.80 -2.78
C VAL A 8 -9.50 2.19 -2.91
N SER A 9 -8.51 2.37 -3.80
CA SER A 9 -7.94 3.69 -4.11
C SER A 9 -8.96 4.61 -4.75
N GLN A 10 -9.68 4.14 -5.77
CA GLN A 10 -10.73 4.90 -6.43
C GLN A 10 -11.90 5.22 -5.50
N GLU A 11 -12.29 4.27 -4.64
CA GLU A 11 -13.34 4.51 -3.65
C GLU A 11 -12.91 5.57 -2.62
N PHE A 12 -11.65 5.54 -2.19
CA PHE A 12 -11.08 6.55 -1.32
C PHE A 12 -11.09 7.93 -1.98
N GLU A 13 -10.64 8.03 -3.24
CA GLU A 13 -10.66 9.26 -4.02
C GLU A 13 -12.07 9.83 -4.16
N LYS A 14 -13.05 8.98 -4.51
CA LYS A 14 -14.45 9.40 -4.63
C LYS A 14 -15.04 9.88 -3.32
N LYS A 15 -14.64 9.27 -2.20
CA LYS A 15 -15.17 9.59 -0.87
C LYS A 15 -14.53 10.85 -0.26
N HIS A 16 -13.23 11.06 -0.48
CA HIS A 16 -12.45 12.10 0.17
C HIS A 16 -12.10 13.29 -0.73
N GLY A 17 -12.15 13.11 -2.06
CA GLY A 17 -11.81 14.16 -3.04
C GLY A 17 -10.30 14.31 -3.30
N TYR A 18 -9.47 13.42 -2.79
CA TYR A 18 -8.01 13.39 -3.00
C TYR A 18 -7.48 11.96 -3.08
N SER A 19 -6.37 11.78 -3.79
CA SER A 19 -5.72 10.48 -3.97
C SER A 19 -5.05 10.00 -2.69
N PRO A 20 -5.17 8.70 -2.33
CA PRO A 20 -4.40 8.14 -1.24
C PRO A 20 -2.92 8.17 -1.60
N ASN A 21 -2.07 8.35 -0.60
CA ASN A 21 -0.62 8.28 -0.77
C ASN A 21 0.00 7.11 0.02
N THR A 22 -0.81 6.34 0.76
CA THR A 22 -0.34 5.19 1.50
C THR A 22 -1.24 3.96 1.33
N LEU A 23 -0.62 2.78 1.42
CA LEU A 23 -1.26 1.47 1.38
C LEU A 23 -0.85 0.66 2.62
N HIS A 24 -1.79 0.44 3.53
CA HIS A 24 -1.64 -0.38 4.72
C HIS A 24 -2.02 -1.83 4.43
N MET A 25 -1.12 -2.77 4.71
CA MET A 25 -1.39 -4.20 4.59
C MET A 25 -0.46 -5.02 5.48
N ASN A 26 -0.63 -6.34 5.51
CA ASN A 26 0.26 -7.24 6.26
C ASN A 26 1.30 -7.88 5.34
N TYR A 27 2.21 -8.67 5.92
CA TYR A 27 3.24 -9.37 5.15
C TYR A 27 2.67 -10.38 4.15
N ALA A 28 1.61 -11.12 4.50
CA ALA A 28 1.00 -12.10 3.58
C ALA A 28 0.41 -11.42 2.33
N HIS A 29 -0.20 -10.25 2.50
CA HIS A 29 -0.65 -9.39 1.42
C HIS A 29 0.52 -8.94 0.55
N LEU A 30 1.63 -8.49 1.15
CA LEU A 30 2.83 -8.12 0.41
C LEU A 30 3.36 -9.27 -0.44
N GLU A 31 3.40 -10.50 0.10
CA GLU A 31 3.86 -11.67 -0.66
C GLU A 31 2.94 -11.98 -1.85
N CYS A 32 1.61 -11.95 -1.64
CA CYS A 32 0.65 -12.08 -2.72
C CYS A 32 0.80 -10.99 -3.79
N LEU A 33 1.06 -9.74 -3.38
CA LEU A 33 1.30 -8.63 -4.30
C LEU A 33 2.57 -8.87 -5.13
N LYS A 34 3.67 -9.28 -4.48
CA LYS A 34 4.93 -9.63 -5.14
C LYS A 34 4.76 -10.71 -6.18
N GLN A 35 3.97 -11.75 -5.90
CA GLN A 35 3.67 -12.81 -6.87
C GLN A 35 2.92 -12.32 -8.12
N GLN A 36 2.25 -11.17 -8.04
CA GLN A 36 1.55 -10.57 -9.19
C GLN A 36 2.42 -9.59 -9.98
N LEU A 37 3.62 -9.27 -9.49
CA LEU A 37 4.55 -8.34 -10.11
C LEU A 37 5.61 -9.11 -10.90
N GLU A 38 6.00 -8.56 -12.06
CA GLU A 38 7.05 -9.16 -12.89
C GLU A 38 8.43 -9.13 -12.20
N ASN A 39 8.66 -8.15 -11.30
CA ASN A 39 9.89 -8.02 -10.52
C ASN A 39 9.61 -7.94 -9.00
N PRO A 40 9.41 -9.08 -8.31
CA PRO A 40 9.04 -9.13 -6.89
C PRO A 40 10.12 -8.64 -5.91
N ASN A 41 11.37 -8.57 -6.35
CA ASN A 41 12.51 -8.15 -5.50
C ASN A 41 12.66 -6.64 -5.41
N ASP A 42 12.03 -5.88 -6.31
CA ASP A 42 12.20 -4.44 -6.38
C ASP A 42 11.05 -3.72 -5.67
N PHE A 43 11.20 -3.56 -4.35
CA PHE A 43 10.21 -2.87 -3.52
C PHE A 43 9.98 -1.43 -3.99
N ALA A 44 11.02 -0.78 -4.52
CA ALA A 44 10.94 0.55 -5.09
C ALA A 44 10.04 0.58 -6.33
N ALA A 45 10.16 -0.41 -7.23
CA ALA A 45 9.27 -0.55 -8.38
C ALA A 45 7.81 -0.80 -7.96
N VAL A 46 7.57 -1.48 -6.85
CA VAL A 46 6.20 -1.64 -6.32
C VAL A 46 5.62 -0.31 -5.85
N THR A 47 6.39 0.47 -5.09
CA THR A 47 5.96 1.80 -4.65
C THR A 47 5.77 2.77 -5.81
N ASP A 48 6.64 2.69 -6.84
CA ASP A 48 6.58 3.53 -8.03
C ASP A 48 5.35 3.19 -8.89
N LEU A 49 5.10 1.89 -9.10
CA LEU A 49 3.94 1.40 -9.85
C LEU A 49 2.61 1.76 -9.16
N LEU A 50 2.57 1.72 -7.83
CA LEU A 50 1.39 2.09 -7.07
C LEU A 50 1.28 3.60 -6.84
N GLY A 51 2.37 4.36 -6.94
CA GLY A 51 2.44 5.76 -6.53
C GLY A 51 2.12 5.98 -5.05
N MET A 52 2.24 4.95 -4.23
CA MET A 52 1.82 4.93 -2.83
C MET A 52 2.91 4.34 -1.93
N GLU A 53 3.02 4.86 -0.72
CA GLU A 53 3.92 4.34 0.31
C GLU A 53 3.31 3.11 0.98
N LEU A 54 4.06 2.01 1.05
CA LEU A 54 3.61 0.73 1.61
C LEU A 54 3.88 0.70 3.12
N LEU A 55 2.82 0.47 3.88
CA LEU A 55 2.82 0.36 5.34
C LEU A 55 2.50 -1.07 5.73
N ILE A 56 3.46 -1.74 6.36
CA ILE A 56 3.31 -3.14 6.77
C ILE A 56 3.00 -3.20 8.26
N SER A 57 1.80 -3.67 8.59
CA SER A 57 1.32 -3.84 9.97
C SER A 57 0.76 -5.25 10.15
N GLN A 58 1.12 -5.91 11.25
CA GLN A 58 0.60 -7.25 11.56
C GLN A 58 -0.90 -7.24 11.89
N ASP A 59 -1.41 -6.10 12.39
CA ASP A 59 -2.84 -5.88 12.68
C ASP A 59 -3.70 -5.60 11.43
N ALA A 60 -3.08 -5.47 10.25
CA ALA A 60 -3.81 -5.18 9.02
C ALA A 60 -4.52 -6.44 8.49
N ILE A 61 -5.80 -6.59 8.82
CA ILE A 61 -6.66 -7.70 8.36
C ILE A 61 -6.96 -7.58 6.86
N HIS A 62 -7.07 -6.36 6.33
CA HIS A 62 -7.36 -6.11 4.91
C HIS A 62 -6.43 -5.02 4.33
N PRO A 63 -6.05 -5.11 3.04
CA PRO A 63 -5.33 -4.03 2.36
C PRO A 63 -6.20 -2.77 2.35
N THR A 64 -5.73 -1.69 2.95
CA THR A 64 -6.48 -0.46 3.09
C THR A 64 -5.64 0.71 2.62
N VAL A 65 -6.23 1.63 1.87
CA VAL A 65 -5.56 2.85 1.44
C VAL A 65 -5.82 3.98 2.41
N GLY A 66 -4.87 4.90 2.50
CA GLY A 66 -4.94 6.03 3.39
C GLY A 66 -4.21 7.24 2.86
N TRP A 67 -4.31 8.31 3.63
CA TRP A 67 -3.55 9.52 3.39
C TRP A 67 -2.82 9.92 4.66
N LEU A 68 -1.49 10.00 4.59
CA LEU A 68 -0.63 10.45 5.68
C LEU A 68 0.18 11.66 5.22
N GLN A 69 0.21 12.71 6.06
CA GLN A 69 1.07 13.88 5.81
C GLN A 69 2.56 13.58 6.00
N THR A 70 2.89 12.55 6.77
CA THR A 70 4.26 12.24 7.16
C THR A 70 4.68 10.89 6.57
N PRO A 71 5.76 10.83 5.76
CA PRO A 71 6.31 9.57 5.30
C PRO A 71 6.85 8.79 6.51
N TRP A 72 6.50 7.52 6.61
CA TRP A 72 6.60 6.71 7.83
C TRP A 72 8.03 6.25 8.19
N LYS A 73 9.07 6.86 7.59
CA LYS A 73 10.48 6.42 7.69
C LYS A 73 11.10 6.36 9.10
N HIS A 74 10.35 6.49 10.20
CA HIS A 74 10.86 6.48 11.57
C HIS A 74 10.13 5.55 12.57
N ALA A 75 9.34 4.57 12.14
CA ALA A 75 8.75 3.60 13.06
C ALA A 75 9.47 2.23 13.03
N ILE A 76 10.79 2.24 13.22
CA ILE A 76 11.50 1.08 13.77
C ILE A 76 12.44 1.62 14.84
N CYS A 77 12.03 1.49 16.10
CA CYS A 77 12.88 1.33 17.30
C CYS A 77 11.98 1.34 18.54
N ALA A 78 11.73 0.16 19.10
CA ALA A 78 11.51 -0.07 20.52
C ALA A 78 12.15 -1.42 20.87
#